data_AF-K1S7C9-F1
#
_entry.id   AF-K1S7C9-F1
#
_cell.length_a   1.000
_cell.length_b   1.000
_cell.length_c   1.000
_cell.angle_alpha   90.00
_cell.angle_beta   90.00
_cell.angle_gamma   90.00
#
_symmetry.space_group_name_H-M   'P 1'
#
loop_
_entity.id
_entity.type
_entity.pdbx_description
1 polymer ?
#
loop_
_entity_poly.entity_id
_entity_poly.type
_entity_poly.pdbx_seq_one_letter_code
_entity_poly.pdbx_strand_id
1 'polypeptide(L)'
;SNFFSLIKPAFSAVALYLPLTTFYPVIKWLLGTVHDTKTIYESIYDYGGISLADKSGSWGAYTCEMSIGSDKETGKTVKIAEEKRFYPTLIAGVSGAGKTSLLFEPMIAKDLDKKYFFKEISKEMGYTALKTGIATLTCPYSNEYINKNFNLNMISPKENKVKLYDAYMKKMIIAGSGDNYTYKNLGLTYMSPDVESNKQNRKK
;
A
#
# COMPACT_ATOMS: atom_id res chain seq x y z
N SER A 1 10.76 5.34 67.55
CA SER A 1 9.74 5.31 66.47
C SER A 1 9.29 6.71 66.07
N ASN A 2 10.17 7.55 65.50
CA ASN A 2 9.82 8.94 65.12
C ASN A 2 10.55 9.48 63.87
N PHE A 3 11.10 8.62 63.00
CA PHE A 3 11.71 9.08 61.74
C PHE A 3 10.69 9.23 60.59
N PHE A 4 9.57 8.50 60.64
CA PHE A 4 8.58 8.48 59.56
C PHE A 4 7.74 9.76 59.45
N SER A 5 7.55 10.48 60.56
CA SER A 5 6.78 11.73 60.61
C SER A 5 7.52 12.93 60.01
N LEU A 6 8.85 12.90 59.94
CA LEU A 6 9.68 13.95 59.31
C LEU A 6 9.97 13.67 57.82
N ILE A 7 10.10 12.39 57.45
CA ILE A 7 10.44 11.99 56.07
C ILE A 7 9.25 12.23 55.11
N LYS A 8 8.00 11.96 55.54
CA LYS A 8 6.80 12.19 54.73
C LYS A 8 6.63 13.65 54.25
N PRO A 9 6.67 14.68 55.13
CA PRO A 9 6.51 16.06 54.70
C PRO A 9 7.71 16.56 53.88
N ALA A 10 8.93 16.10 54.18
CA ALA A 10 10.12 16.46 53.41
C ALA A 10 10.08 15.94 51.96
N PHE A 11 9.71 14.67 51.75
CA PHE A 11 9.54 14.12 50.40
C PHE A 11 8.35 14.72 49.66
N SER A 12 7.26 15.04 50.37
CA SER A 12 6.11 15.74 49.79
C SER A 12 6.47 17.16 49.34
N ALA A 13 7.32 17.87 50.08
CA ALA A 13 7.81 19.19 49.72
C ALA A 13 8.76 19.15 48.51
N VAL A 14 9.67 18.17 48.45
CA VAL A 14 10.56 17.97 47.30
C VAL A 14 9.76 17.58 46.05
N ALA A 15 8.74 16.73 46.19
CA ALA A 15 7.85 16.35 45.11
C ALA A 15 7.04 17.53 44.54
N LEU A 16 6.76 18.57 45.34
CA LEU A 16 6.11 19.81 44.90
C LEU A 16 7.13 20.82 44.34
N TYR A 17 8.32 20.90 44.93
CA TYR A 17 9.38 21.83 44.54
C TYR A 17 10.01 21.50 43.19
N LEU A 18 10.26 20.21 42.92
CA LEU A 18 10.84 19.75 41.67
C LEU A 18 10.02 20.17 40.44
N PRO A 19 8.70 19.92 40.34
CA PRO A 19 7.92 20.36 39.19
C PRO A 19 7.83 21.89 39.12
N LEU A 20 7.72 22.60 40.26
CA LEU A 20 7.60 24.06 40.22
C LEU A 20 8.87 24.76 39.69
N THR A 21 10.05 24.25 40.05
CA THR A 21 11.34 24.88 39.71
C THR A 21 11.95 24.39 38.40
N THR A 22 11.62 23.17 37.97
CA THR A 22 12.14 22.61 36.71
C THR A 22 11.22 22.90 35.51
N PHE A 23 9.91 23.09 35.72
CA PHE A 23 8.96 23.29 34.61
C PHE A 23 9.19 24.61 33.85
N TYR A 24 9.41 25.71 34.56
CA TYR A 24 9.63 27.02 33.93
C TYR A 24 10.90 27.11 33.05
N PRO A 25 12.10 26.69 33.50
CA PRO A 25 13.29 26.73 32.66
C PRO A 25 13.21 25.75 31.48
N VAL A 26 12.56 24.59 31.66
CA VAL A 26 12.35 23.62 30.58
C VAL A 26 11.43 24.19 29.50
N ILE A 27 10.31 24.81 29.87
CA ILE A 27 9.41 25.47 28.91
C ILE A 27 10.09 26.64 28.20
N LYS A 28 10.84 27.45 28.95
CA LYS A 28 11.58 28.58 28.36
C LYS A 28 12.63 28.11 27.35
N TRP A 29 13.31 27.00 27.62
CA TRP A 29 14.27 26.39 26.69
C TRP A 29 13.58 25.81 25.44
N LEU A 30 12.45 25.12 25.60
CA LEU A 30 11.61 24.64 24.49
C LEU A 30 11.11 25.79 23.60
N LEU A 31 10.67 26.91 24.19
CA LEU A 31 10.14 28.04 23.43
C LEU A 31 11.24 28.91 22.83
N GLY A 32 12.34 29.18 23.56
CA GLY A 32 13.37 30.13 23.13
C GLY A 32 14.55 29.51 22.37
N THR A 33 14.92 28.27 22.66
CA THR A 33 16.09 27.63 22.00
C THR A 33 15.66 26.70 20.88
N VAL A 34 14.63 25.89 21.13
CA VAL A 34 14.17 24.88 20.18
C VAL A 34 13.32 25.50 19.07
N HIS A 35 12.45 26.47 19.36
CA HIS A 35 11.57 27.08 18.34
C HIS A 35 12.30 28.08 17.42
N ASP A 36 13.24 28.87 17.96
CA ASP A 36 13.98 29.88 17.16
C ASP A 36 15.08 29.26 16.28
N THR A 37 15.56 28.06 16.59
CA THR A 37 16.61 27.39 15.82
C THR A 37 16.02 26.38 14.84
N LYS A 38 15.86 26.80 13.57
CA LYS A 38 15.28 25.99 12.49
C LYS A 38 15.83 24.55 12.42
N THR A 39 17.15 24.37 12.56
CA THR A 39 17.82 23.07 12.49
C THR A 39 17.43 22.12 13.62
N ILE A 40 17.23 22.64 14.83
CA ILE A 40 16.85 21.82 15.99
C ILE A 40 15.36 21.45 15.88
N TYR A 41 14.53 22.42 15.50
CA TYR A 41 13.10 22.20 15.25
C TYR A 41 12.87 21.13 14.17
N GLU A 42 13.56 21.23 13.04
CA GLU A 42 13.50 20.25 11.95
C GLU A 42 14.02 18.87 12.40
N SER A 43 15.09 18.80 13.21
CA SER A 43 15.59 17.52 13.73
C SER A 43 14.62 16.80 14.68
N ILE A 44 13.83 17.56 15.45
CA ILE A 44 12.79 16.99 16.34
C ILE A 44 11.60 16.52 15.50
N TYR A 45 11.26 17.24 14.44
CA TYR A 45 10.20 16.86 13.51
C TYR A 45 10.56 15.62 12.68
N ASP A 46 11.83 15.51 12.26
CA ASP A 46 12.38 14.36 11.54
C ASP A 46 12.67 13.15 12.44
N TYR A 47 12.46 13.27 13.75
CA TYR A 47 12.54 12.13 14.66
C TYR A 47 11.37 11.16 14.39
N GLY A 48 11.59 10.20 13.49
CA GLY A 48 10.59 9.24 13.01
C GLY A 48 10.02 8.27 14.06
N GLY A 49 10.36 8.44 15.33
CA GLY A 49 9.89 7.64 16.45
C GLY A 49 10.22 6.14 16.34
N ILE A 50 9.74 5.36 17.31
CA ILE A 50 9.64 3.91 17.19
C ILE A 50 8.22 3.63 16.68
N SER A 51 8.09 3.31 15.40
CA SER A 51 6.80 2.92 14.85
C SER A 51 6.39 1.54 15.38
N LEU A 52 5.41 1.53 16.30
CA LEU A 52 4.70 0.32 16.77
C LEU A 52 3.53 -0.07 15.86
N ALA A 53 3.36 0.61 14.71
CA ALA A 53 2.32 0.27 13.77
C ALA A 53 2.56 -1.15 13.23
N ASP A 54 1.51 -1.97 13.22
CA ASP A 54 1.56 -3.27 12.56
C ASP A 54 2.02 -3.05 11.11
N LYS A 55 3.11 -3.71 10.72
CA LYS A 55 3.57 -3.78 9.31
C LYS A 55 2.63 -4.65 8.46
N SER A 56 1.34 -4.71 8.81
CA SER A 56 0.32 -5.57 8.20
C SER A 56 -0.19 -5.04 6.87
N GLY A 57 0.12 -3.79 6.52
CA GLY A 57 0.11 -3.31 5.14
C GLY A 57 1.21 -4.01 4.35
N SER A 58 0.93 -5.23 3.89
CA SER A 58 1.83 -6.08 3.12
C SER A 58 2.22 -5.40 1.79
N TRP A 59 3.26 -4.57 1.81
CA TRP A 59 3.93 -4.11 0.59
C TRP A 59 4.50 -5.33 -0.13
N GLY A 60 3.99 -5.66 -1.33
CA GLY A 60 4.42 -6.87 -2.02
C GLY A 60 4.14 -6.91 -3.52
N ALA A 61 4.65 -7.95 -4.18
CA ALA A 61 4.49 -8.13 -5.63
C ALA A 61 3.01 -8.21 -6.08
N TYR A 62 2.11 -8.61 -5.18
CA TYR A 62 0.68 -8.80 -5.42
C TYR A 62 -0.20 -7.63 -4.94
N THR A 63 0.41 -6.52 -4.51
CA THR A 63 -0.30 -5.26 -4.22
C THR A 63 -0.11 -4.26 -5.34
N CYS A 64 -1.14 -3.46 -5.61
CA CYS A 64 -1.13 -2.44 -6.66
C CYS A 64 -0.71 -1.07 -6.10
N GLU A 65 0.54 -0.97 -5.67
CA GLU A 65 1.12 0.30 -5.21
C GLU A 65 1.43 1.24 -6.38
N MET A 66 1.16 2.54 -6.20
CA MET A 66 1.50 3.59 -7.15
C MET A 66 2.65 4.44 -6.61
N SER A 67 3.64 4.79 -7.42
CA SER A 67 4.63 5.80 -7.04
C SER A 67 4.35 7.09 -7.78
N ILE A 68 4.23 8.20 -7.06
CA ILE A 68 3.99 9.52 -7.66
C ILE A 68 5.32 10.18 -8.02
N GLY A 69 6.35 10.02 -7.18
CA GLY A 69 7.63 10.67 -7.35
C GLY A 69 8.57 10.42 -6.18
N SER A 70 9.68 11.15 -6.14
CA SER A 70 10.63 11.17 -5.02
C SER A 70 10.43 12.42 -4.17
N ASP A 71 10.50 12.26 -2.87
CA ASP A 71 10.63 13.35 -1.93
C ASP A 71 11.92 14.13 -2.23
N LYS A 72 11.83 15.47 -2.26
CA LYS A 72 12.95 16.34 -2.63
C LYS A 72 14.05 16.39 -1.55
N GLU A 73 13.66 16.30 -0.29
CA GLU A 73 14.57 16.43 0.86
C GLU A 73 15.20 15.08 1.21
N THR A 74 14.40 14.01 1.16
CA THR A 74 14.87 12.67 1.57
C THR A 74 15.23 11.74 0.42
N GLY A 75 14.88 12.08 -0.82
CA GLY A 75 15.10 11.24 -2.01
C GLY A 75 14.28 9.95 -2.04
N LYS A 76 13.44 9.68 -1.03
CA LYS A 76 12.65 8.46 -0.93
C LYS A 76 11.47 8.51 -1.90
N THR A 77 11.17 7.38 -2.53
CA THR A 77 10.00 7.27 -3.41
C THR A 77 8.71 7.35 -2.59
N VAL A 78 7.89 8.35 -2.89
CA VAL A 78 6.54 8.49 -2.33
C VAL A 78 5.63 7.48 -3.00
N LYS A 79 5.15 6.52 -2.20
CA LYS A 79 4.26 5.45 -2.62
C LYS A 79 2.87 5.65 -2.03
N ILE A 80 1.86 5.45 -2.86
CA ILE A 80 0.45 5.40 -2.47
C ILE A 80 0.09 3.94 -2.21
N ALA A 81 -0.50 3.66 -1.05
CA ALA A 81 -1.07 2.36 -0.74
C ALA A 81 -2.27 2.04 -1.66
N GLU A 82 -2.47 0.76 -1.97
CA GLU A 82 -3.55 0.30 -2.87
C GLU A 82 -4.94 0.77 -2.40
N GLU A 83 -5.22 0.75 -1.10
CA GLU A 83 -6.49 1.25 -0.54
C GLU A 83 -6.74 2.73 -0.86
N LYS A 84 -5.67 3.52 -0.96
CA LYS A 84 -5.77 4.95 -1.26
C LYS A 84 -6.00 5.22 -2.74
N ARG A 85 -5.83 4.22 -3.61
CA ARG A 85 -6.10 4.29 -5.04
C ARG A 85 -7.59 4.37 -5.37
N PHE A 86 -8.46 3.86 -4.48
CA PHE A 86 -9.91 3.92 -4.67
C PHE A 86 -10.50 5.32 -4.47
N TYR A 87 -9.72 6.25 -3.89
CA TYR A 87 -10.16 7.62 -3.75
C TYR A 87 -9.92 8.41 -5.05
N PRO A 88 -10.85 9.29 -5.43
CA PRO A 88 -10.67 10.14 -6.59
C PRO A 88 -9.44 11.03 -6.39
N THR A 89 -8.51 11.01 -7.35
CA THR A 89 -7.31 11.84 -7.34
C THR A 89 -7.48 13.00 -8.31
N LEU A 90 -7.35 14.23 -7.83
CA LEU A 90 -7.38 15.43 -8.66
C LEU A 90 -5.95 15.87 -9.00
N ILE A 91 -5.64 16.01 -10.28
CA ILE A 91 -4.36 16.53 -10.78
C ILE A 91 -4.66 17.82 -11.55
N ALA A 92 -4.23 18.96 -11.01
CA ALA A 92 -4.44 20.28 -11.59
C ALA A 92 -3.11 21.04 -11.75
N GLY A 93 -3.03 21.89 -12.78
CA GLY A 93 -1.85 22.70 -13.06
C GLY A 93 -1.91 23.34 -14.44
N VAL A 94 -1.06 24.35 -14.68
CA VAL A 94 -1.01 25.08 -15.96
C VAL A 94 -0.68 24.16 -17.15
N SER A 95 -1.03 24.61 -18.37
CA SER A 95 -0.62 23.89 -19.58
C SER A 95 0.91 23.83 -19.67
N GLY A 96 1.47 22.71 -20.15
CA GLY A 96 2.92 22.50 -20.21
C GLY A 96 3.59 22.06 -18.90
N ALA A 97 2.87 22.00 -17.77
CA ALA A 97 3.44 21.56 -16.48
C ALA A 97 3.78 20.05 -16.39
N GLY A 98 3.72 19.31 -17.50
CA GLY A 98 4.08 17.89 -17.53
C GLY A 98 3.09 16.93 -16.86
N LYS A 99 1.84 17.35 -16.59
CA LYS A 99 0.80 16.52 -15.94
C LYS A 99 0.68 15.12 -16.55
N THR A 100 0.61 15.06 -17.88
CA THR A 100 0.46 13.79 -18.61
C THR A 100 1.71 12.93 -18.49
N SER A 101 2.88 13.48 -18.85
CA SER A 101 4.09 12.68 -18.95
C SER A 101 4.74 12.34 -17.61
N LEU A 102 4.56 13.17 -16.58
CA LEU A 102 5.16 12.95 -15.27
C LEU A 102 4.25 12.18 -14.31
N LEU A 103 2.92 12.25 -14.48
CA LEU A 103 1.97 11.58 -13.58
C LEU A 103 1.16 10.51 -14.31
N PHE A 104 0.38 10.89 -15.34
CA PHE A 104 -0.55 9.93 -15.96
C PHE A 104 0.16 8.78 -16.68
N GLU A 105 1.15 9.05 -17.53
CA GLU A 105 1.90 8.02 -18.26
C GLU A 105 2.56 6.99 -17.34
N PRO A 106 3.34 7.37 -16.31
CA PRO A 106 3.95 6.39 -15.40
C PRO A 106 2.91 5.66 -14.54
N MET A 107 1.80 6.31 -14.19
CA MET A 107 0.70 5.64 -13.49
C MET A 107 0.07 4.55 -14.37
N ILE A 108 -0.27 4.88 -15.62
CA ILE A 108 -0.84 3.94 -16.59
C ILE A 108 0.13 2.81 -16.92
N ALA A 109 1.42 3.11 -17.10
CA ALA A 109 2.45 2.10 -17.40
C ALA A 109 2.57 1.06 -16.29
N LYS A 110 2.66 1.50 -15.02
CA LYS A 110 2.70 0.60 -13.87
C LYS A 110 1.45 -0.26 -13.73
N ASP A 111 0.29 0.31 -14.05
CA ASP A 111 -0.95 -0.43 -14.05
C ASP A 111 -0.98 -1.50 -15.15
N LEU A 112 -0.48 -1.15 -16.34
CA LEU A 112 -0.37 -2.09 -17.45
C LEU A 112 0.56 -3.24 -17.09
N ASP A 113 1.73 -2.96 -16.52
CA ASP A 113 2.68 -3.97 -16.06
C ASP A 113 2.05 -4.90 -15.01
N LYS A 114 1.32 -4.34 -14.04
CA LYS A 114 0.61 -5.13 -13.03
C LYS A 114 -0.49 -5.99 -13.64
N LYS A 115 -1.21 -5.47 -14.63
CA LYS A 115 -2.22 -6.23 -15.37
C LYS A 115 -1.61 -7.42 -16.11
N TYR A 116 -0.47 -7.22 -16.79
CA TYR A 116 0.28 -8.29 -17.44
C TYR A 116 0.77 -9.33 -16.43
N PHE A 117 1.35 -8.88 -15.32
CA PHE A 117 1.79 -9.74 -14.23
C PHE A 117 0.65 -10.64 -13.71
N PHE A 118 -0.53 -10.09 -13.40
CA PHE A 118 -1.66 -10.89 -12.94
C PHE A 118 -2.15 -11.88 -14.00
N LYS A 119 -2.10 -11.52 -15.29
CA LYS A 119 -2.47 -12.41 -16.39
C LYS A 119 -1.51 -13.60 -16.51
N GLU A 120 -0.21 -13.37 -16.41
CA GLU A 120 0.81 -14.42 -16.51
C GLU A 120 0.77 -15.35 -15.30
N ILE A 121 0.77 -14.79 -14.09
CA ILE A 121 0.67 -15.58 -12.86
C ILE A 121 -0.63 -16.38 -12.80
N SER A 122 -1.75 -15.80 -13.25
CA SER A 122 -3.02 -16.54 -13.35
C SER A 122 -2.89 -17.78 -14.24
N LYS A 123 -2.22 -17.66 -15.40
CA LYS A 123 -1.99 -18.78 -16.32
C LYS A 123 -1.11 -19.85 -15.70
N GLU A 124 0.01 -19.45 -15.09
CA GLU A 124 0.94 -20.39 -14.46
C GLU A 124 0.29 -21.15 -13.29
N MET A 125 -0.38 -20.42 -12.40
CA MET A 125 -1.09 -21.00 -11.26
C MET A 125 -2.25 -21.88 -11.73
N GLY A 126 -3.02 -21.44 -12.73
CA GLY A 126 -4.10 -22.19 -13.32
C GLY A 126 -3.64 -23.50 -13.97
N TYR A 127 -2.57 -23.47 -14.76
CA TYR A 127 -1.98 -24.66 -15.36
C TYR A 127 -1.50 -25.65 -14.30
N THR A 128 -0.83 -25.16 -13.26
CA THR A 128 -0.33 -26.00 -12.16
C THR A 128 -1.49 -26.60 -11.36
N ALA A 129 -2.55 -25.84 -11.12
CA ALA A 129 -3.73 -26.30 -10.40
C ALA A 129 -4.48 -27.41 -11.15
N LEU A 130 -4.56 -27.30 -12.48
CA LEU A 130 -5.13 -28.33 -13.35
C LEU A 130 -4.22 -29.57 -13.38
N LYS A 131 -2.91 -29.39 -13.53
CA LYS A 131 -1.93 -30.50 -13.60
C LYS A 131 -1.85 -31.30 -12.30
N THR A 132 -1.94 -30.65 -11.15
CA THR A 132 -1.95 -31.29 -9.81
C THR A 132 -3.33 -31.84 -9.42
N GLY A 133 -4.35 -31.58 -10.25
CA GLY A 133 -5.73 -32.02 -10.01
C GLY A 133 -6.33 -31.46 -8.73
N ILE A 134 -5.95 -30.23 -8.35
CA ILE A 134 -6.60 -29.47 -7.26
C ILE A 134 -7.81 -28.69 -7.78
N ALA A 135 -7.84 -28.38 -9.08
CA ALA A 135 -8.92 -27.69 -9.75
C ALA A 135 -9.36 -28.44 -11.02
N THR A 136 -10.59 -28.18 -11.45
CA THR A 136 -11.19 -28.68 -12.70
C THR A 136 -11.65 -27.52 -13.55
N LEU A 137 -11.76 -27.72 -14.86
CA LEU A 137 -12.39 -26.74 -15.74
C LEU A 137 -13.90 -26.73 -15.52
N THR A 138 -14.50 -25.54 -15.48
CA THR A 138 -15.95 -25.39 -15.30
C THR A 138 -16.73 -25.93 -16.50
N CYS A 139 -16.18 -25.75 -17.71
CA CYS A 139 -16.79 -26.16 -18.98
C CYS A 139 -15.74 -26.84 -19.88
N PRO A 140 -16.17 -27.67 -20.86
CA PRO A 140 -15.27 -28.15 -21.89
C PRO A 140 -14.85 -27.00 -22.80
N TYR A 141 -13.56 -26.68 -22.81
CA TYR A 141 -12.98 -25.68 -23.71
C TYR A 141 -12.02 -26.35 -24.69
N SER A 142 -11.89 -25.79 -25.90
CA SER A 142 -10.85 -26.21 -26.82
C SER A 142 -9.47 -25.73 -26.34
N ASN A 143 -8.43 -26.51 -26.65
CA ASN A 143 -7.06 -26.18 -26.27
C ASN A 143 -6.60 -24.83 -26.85
N GLU A 144 -7.01 -24.53 -28.09
CA GLU A 144 -6.71 -23.24 -28.74
C GLU A 144 -7.34 -22.06 -28.01
N TYR A 145 -8.58 -22.22 -27.54
CA TYR A 145 -9.30 -21.16 -26.83
C TYR A 145 -8.68 -20.88 -25.47
N ILE A 146 -8.36 -21.94 -24.70
CA ILE A 146 -7.71 -21.83 -23.39
C ILE A 146 -6.39 -21.05 -23.51
N ASN A 147 -5.52 -21.43 -24.45
CA ASN A 147 -4.20 -20.83 -24.55
C ASN A 147 -4.25 -19.30 -24.80
N LYS A 148 -5.27 -18.84 -25.53
CA LYS A 148 -5.47 -17.43 -25.83
C LYS A 148 -6.22 -16.66 -24.73
N ASN A 149 -7.27 -17.24 -24.16
CA ASN A 149 -8.26 -16.53 -23.34
C ASN A 149 -8.33 -16.99 -21.87
N PHE A 150 -7.37 -17.80 -21.40
CA PHE A 150 -7.38 -18.31 -20.03
C PHE A 150 -7.59 -17.22 -18.96
N ASN A 151 -8.47 -17.51 -18.01
CA ASN A 151 -8.71 -16.74 -16.80
C ASN A 151 -9.00 -17.71 -15.63
N LEU A 152 -8.66 -17.32 -14.40
CA LEU A 152 -8.94 -18.11 -13.19
C LEU A 152 -10.44 -18.37 -12.96
N ASN A 153 -11.33 -17.55 -13.53
CA ASN A 153 -12.78 -17.81 -13.52
C ASN A 153 -13.19 -19.05 -14.34
N MET A 154 -12.29 -19.61 -15.17
CA MET A 154 -12.56 -20.81 -15.97
C MET A 154 -12.30 -22.12 -15.21
N ILE A 155 -11.75 -22.04 -13.99
CA ILE A 155 -11.47 -23.18 -13.13
C ILE A 155 -12.25 -23.11 -11.82
N SER A 156 -12.65 -24.27 -11.32
CA SER A 156 -13.32 -24.46 -10.04
C SER A 156 -12.52 -25.43 -9.16
N PRO A 157 -12.49 -25.23 -7.83
CA PRO A 157 -11.84 -26.18 -6.94
C PRO A 157 -12.58 -27.53 -6.98
N LYS A 158 -11.83 -28.62 -6.83
CA LYS A 158 -12.44 -29.94 -6.64
C LYS A 158 -12.97 -30.07 -5.20
N GLU A 159 -14.17 -30.62 -5.01
CA GLU A 159 -14.88 -30.69 -3.70
C GLU A 159 -13.99 -31.13 -2.52
N ASN A 160 -13.14 -32.14 -2.72
CA ASN A 160 -12.27 -32.67 -1.65
C ASN A 160 -10.96 -31.88 -1.43
N LYS A 161 -10.70 -30.83 -2.21
CA LYS A 161 -9.43 -30.10 -2.24
C LYS A 161 -9.58 -28.58 -2.11
N VAL A 162 -10.76 -28.08 -1.73
CA VAL A 162 -11.05 -26.64 -1.57
C VAL A 162 -10.02 -25.95 -0.65
N LYS A 163 -9.70 -26.52 0.51
CA LYS A 163 -8.70 -25.94 1.44
C LYS A 163 -7.30 -25.81 0.84
N LEU A 164 -6.90 -26.79 0.02
CA LEU A 164 -5.60 -26.78 -0.65
C LEU A 164 -5.59 -25.77 -1.80
N TYR A 165 -6.72 -25.65 -2.51
CA TYR A 165 -6.94 -24.63 -3.52
C TYR A 165 -6.88 -23.22 -2.92
N ASP A 166 -7.59 -22.97 -1.82
CA ASP A 166 -7.59 -21.69 -1.11
C ASP A 166 -6.19 -21.30 -0.65
N ALA A 167 -5.43 -22.26 -0.10
CA ALA A 167 -4.05 -22.03 0.33
C ALA A 167 -3.13 -21.69 -0.86
N TYR A 168 -3.30 -22.38 -1.99
CA TYR A 168 -2.51 -22.17 -3.19
C TYR A 168 -2.82 -20.84 -3.88
N MET A 169 -4.11 -20.50 -4.02
CA MET A 169 -4.61 -19.30 -4.70
C MET A 169 -4.73 -18.07 -3.78
N LYS A 170 -4.37 -18.19 -2.49
CA LYS A 170 -4.53 -17.14 -1.48
C LYS A 170 -4.06 -15.76 -1.92
N LYS A 171 -2.96 -15.68 -2.68
CA LYS A 171 -2.40 -14.40 -3.14
C LYS A 171 -3.23 -13.71 -4.23
N MET A 172 -4.00 -14.50 -4.98
CA MET A 172 -4.83 -14.08 -6.11
C MET A 172 -6.31 -13.89 -5.73
N ILE A 173 -6.80 -14.49 -4.64
CA ILE A 173 -8.19 -14.32 -4.19
C ILE A 173 -8.33 -12.96 -3.48
N ILE A 174 -9.31 -12.16 -3.88
CA ILE A 174 -9.74 -10.92 -3.20
C ILE A 174 -10.79 -11.25 -2.14
N ALA A 175 -11.83 -11.98 -2.56
CA ALA A 175 -12.94 -12.39 -1.73
C ALA A 175 -13.60 -13.61 -2.36
N GLY A 176 -14.06 -14.54 -1.53
CA GLY A 176 -14.76 -15.73 -1.98
C GLY A 176 -15.17 -16.63 -0.82
N SER A 177 -16.28 -17.34 -1.01
CA SER A 177 -16.78 -18.35 -0.07
C SER A 177 -17.48 -19.43 -0.88
N GLY A 178 -17.04 -20.69 -0.75
CA GLY A 178 -17.56 -21.81 -1.55
C GLY A 178 -17.06 -21.76 -2.99
N ASP A 179 -17.95 -21.88 -3.97
CA ASP A 179 -17.59 -22.02 -5.39
C ASP A 179 -17.37 -20.67 -6.12
N ASN A 180 -17.70 -19.55 -5.49
CA ASN A 180 -17.63 -18.21 -6.09
C ASN A 180 -16.41 -17.44 -5.57
N TYR A 181 -15.33 -17.45 -6.35
CA TYR A 181 -14.11 -16.70 -6.08
C TYR A 181 -14.01 -15.45 -6.95
N THR A 182 -13.65 -14.34 -6.32
CA THR A 182 -13.24 -13.12 -7.01
C THR A 182 -11.72 -13.05 -7.00
N TYR A 183 -11.11 -13.13 -8.18
CA TYR A 183 -9.66 -13.04 -8.32
C TYR A 183 -9.20 -11.62 -8.63
N LYS A 184 -7.94 -11.34 -8.24
CA LYS A 184 -7.24 -10.10 -8.55
C LYS A 184 -7.11 -9.93 -10.05
N ASN A 185 -7.65 -8.83 -10.54
CA ASN A 185 -7.52 -8.37 -11.90
C ASN A 185 -7.51 -6.84 -11.91
N LEU A 186 -6.88 -6.24 -12.92
CA LEU A 186 -6.83 -4.79 -13.07
C LEU A 186 -7.52 -4.37 -14.38
N GLY A 187 -8.62 -3.64 -14.22
CA GLY A 187 -9.29 -2.94 -15.31
C GLY A 187 -8.68 -1.56 -15.52
N LEU A 188 -8.44 -1.19 -16.77
CA LEU A 188 -8.01 0.15 -17.15
C LEU A 188 -9.03 0.69 -18.14
N THR A 189 -9.69 1.80 -17.77
CA THR A 189 -10.60 2.53 -18.65
C THR A 189 -10.06 3.94 -18.79
N TYR A 190 -9.67 4.30 -20.01
CA TYR A 190 -9.21 5.65 -20.35
C TYR A 190 -10.28 6.34 -21.18
N MET A 191 -10.82 7.43 -20.66
CA MET A 191 -11.77 8.29 -21.36
C MET A 191 -11.06 9.59 -21.69
N SER A 192 -10.91 9.89 -22.97
CA SER A 192 -10.42 11.18 -23.45
C SER A 192 -11.32 11.71 -24.55
N PRO A 193 -11.54 13.04 -24.60
CA PRO A 193 -12.29 13.66 -25.69
C PRO A 193 -11.54 13.57 -27.04
N ASP A 194 -10.21 13.47 -27.01
CA ASP A 194 -9.36 13.44 -28.21
C ASP A 194 -8.92 12.02 -28.62
N VAL A 195 -9.28 11.60 -29.84
CA VAL A 195 -9.02 10.25 -30.37
C VAL A 195 -7.52 9.94 -30.54
N GLU A 196 -6.67 10.95 -30.73
CA GLU A 196 -5.22 10.77 -30.93
C GLU A 196 -4.51 10.26 -29.67
N SER A 197 -4.90 10.76 -28.49
CA SER A 197 -4.37 10.31 -27.20
C SER A 197 -4.60 8.80 -26.96
N ASN A 198 -5.71 8.25 -27.47
CA ASN A 198 -6.02 6.83 -27.40
C ASN A 198 -5.10 5.95 -28.27
N LYS A 199 -4.63 6.46 -29.42
CA LYS A 199 -3.78 5.69 -30.35
C LYS A 199 -2.35 5.52 -29.82
N GLN A 200 -1.82 6.50 -29.08
CA GLN A 200 -0.46 6.47 -28.56
C GLN A 200 -0.29 5.48 -27.41
N ASN A 201 -1.31 5.35 -26.55
CA ASN A 201 -1.34 4.39 -25.45
C ASN A 201 -1.53 2.93 -25.89
N ARG A 202 -2.04 2.67 -27.11
CA ARG A 202 -2.17 1.31 -27.68
C ARG A 202 -0.90 0.77 -28.34
N LYS A 203 0.08 1.63 -28.60
CA LYS A 203 1.33 1.27 -29.29
C LYS A 203 2.47 0.92 -28.34
N LYS A 204 2.27 1.07 -27.02
CA LYS A 204 3.21 0.65 -25.98
C LYS A 204 2.75 -0.66 -25.36
#